data_AF-A0A060YUF1-F1
#
_entry.id   AF-A0A060YUF1-F1
#
_cell.length_a   1.000
_cell.length_b   1.000
_cell.length_c   1.000
_cell.angle_alpha   90.00
_cell.angle_beta   90.00
_cell.angle_gamma   90.00
#
_symmetry.space_group_name_H-M   'P 1'
#
loop_
_entity.id
_entity.type
_entity.pdbx_description
1 polymer ?
#
loop_
_entity_poly.entity_id
_entity_poly.type
_entity_poly.pdbx_seq_one_letter_code
_entity_poly.pdbx_strand_id
1 'polypeptide(L)' 'MDIAEINIDVPRAYFILEQFVDKSFSAGFICEKLRDLCPSRGRKRFVSEGDGGRFKLESY' A
#
# COMPACT_ATOMS: atom_id res chain seq x y z
N MET A 1 -6.15 19.39 -5.36
CA MET A 1 -4.87 19.06 -4.76
C MET A 1 -4.73 17.55 -4.81
N ASP A 2 -3.76 17.04 -5.55
CA ASP A 2 -3.53 15.59 -5.69
C ASP A 2 -2.52 15.10 -4.64
N ILE A 3 -2.50 13.80 -4.33
CA ILE A 3 -1.58 13.20 -3.37
C ILE A 3 -0.11 13.45 -3.74
N ALA A 4 0.19 13.58 -5.04
CA ALA A 4 1.52 13.93 -5.53
C ALA A 4 1.98 15.33 -5.09
N GLU A 5 1.07 16.31 -5.09
CA GLU A 5 1.33 17.68 -4.64
C GLU A 5 1.51 17.71 -3.12
N ILE A 6 0.64 17.02 -2.37
CA ILE A 6 0.75 16.91 -0.91
C ILE A 6 2.08 16.25 -0.50
N ASN A 7 2.56 15.29 -1.29
CA ASN A 7 3.81 14.59 -1.01
C ASN A 7 5.06 15.49 -1.17
N ILE A 8 4.95 16.67 -1.79
CA ILE A 8 6.04 17.66 -1.85
C ILE A 8 6.31 18.20 -0.44
N ASP A 9 5.24 18.56 0.28
CA ASP A 9 5.34 19.13 1.62
C ASP A 9 5.40 18.05 2.71
N VAL A 10 4.79 16.88 2.45
CA VAL A 10 4.71 15.77 3.40
C VAL A 10 5.33 14.51 2.79
N PRO A 11 6.62 14.23 3.01
CA PRO A 11 7.34 13.11 2.40
C PRO A 11 6.78 11.70 2.67
N ARG A 12 5.84 11.56 3.61
CA ARG A 12 5.15 10.31 3.97
C ARG A 12 3.66 10.31 3.62
N ALA A 13 3.19 11.23 2.78
CA ALA A 13 1.77 11.38 2.47
C ALA A 13 1.14 10.08 1.96
N TYR A 14 1.79 9.40 1.00
CA TYR A 14 1.31 8.13 0.46
C TYR A 14 1.22 7.01 1.51
N PHE A 15 2.23 6.89 2.38
CA PHE A 15 2.21 5.89 3.45
C PHE A 15 1.06 6.13 4.43
N ILE A 16 0.84 7.39 4.81
CA ILE A 16 -0.26 7.76 5.70
C ILE A 16 -1.61 7.52 5.03
N LEU A 17 -1.73 7.84 3.74
CA LEU A 17 -2.93 7.58 2.95
C LEU A 17 -3.26 6.09 2.90
N GLU A 18 -2.30 5.22 2.58
CA GLU A 18 -2.47 3.77 2.57
C GLU A 18 -2.98 3.26 3.93
N GLN A 19 -2.35 3.67 5.03
CA GLN A 19 -2.78 3.31 6.38
C GLN A 19 -4.18 3.80 6.74
N PHE A 20 -4.56 4.99 6.27
CA PHE A 20 -5.88 5.55 6.50
C PHE A 20 -6.95 4.79 5.72
N VAL A 21 -6.67 4.45 4.46
CA VAL A 21 -7.56 3.66 3.60
C VAL A 21 -7.77 2.27 4.19
N ASP A 22 -6.71 1.59 4.64
CA ASP A 22 -6.81 0.26 5.28
C ASP A 22 -7.71 0.29 6.53
N LYS A 23 -7.53 1.30 7.39
CA LYS A 23 -8.36 1.48 8.59
C LYS A 23 -9.81 1.77 8.24
N SER A 24 -10.04 2.61 7.22
CA SER A 24 -11.38 2.98 6.76
C SER A 24 -12.12 1.78 6.15
N PHE A 25 -11.41 0.95 5.39
CA PHE A 25 -11.92 -0.31 4.85
C PHE A 25 -12.24 -1.30 5.97
N SER A 26 -11.33 -1.48 6.93
CA SER A 26 -11.52 -2.39 8.07
C SER A 26 -12.70 -1.98 8.96
N ALA A 27 -12.97 -0.68 9.07
CA ALA A 27 -14.13 -0.14 9.78
C ALA A 27 -15.43 -0.17 8.96
N GLY A 28 -15.38 -0.62 7.69
CA GLY A 28 -16.55 -0.74 6.82
C GLY A 28 -17.05 0.58 6.21
N PHE A 29 -16.27 1.66 6.31
CA PHE A 29 -16.66 2.96 5.74
C PHE A 29 -16.54 2.99 4.21
N ILE A 30 -15.64 2.19 3.65
CA ILE A 30 -15.38 2.15 2.21
C ILE A 30 -15.41 0.70 1.72
N CYS A 31 -15.79 0.52 0.46
CA CYS A 31 -15.81 -0.79 -0.18
C CYS A 31 -14.45 -1.17 -0.75
N GLU A 32 -14.27 -2.46 -1.04
CA GLU A 32 -13.06 -3.03 -1.63
C GLU A 32 -12.62 -2.29 -2.90
N LYS A 33 -13.58 -1.98 -3.78
CA LYS A 33 -13.29 -1.22 -5.02
C LYS A 33 -12.63 0.13 -4.75
N LEU A 34 -13.02 0.83 -3.68
CA LEU A 34 -12.43 2.12 -3.35
C LEU A 34 -11.04 1.96 -2.73
N ARG A 35 -10.85 0.95 -1.88
CA ARG A 35 -9.54 0.59 -1.31
C ARG A 35 -8.53 0.29 -2.42
N ASP A 36 -8.93 -0.51 -3.41
CA ASP A 36 -8.04 -0.97 -4.49
C ASP A 36 -7.66 0.14 -5.48
N LEU A 37 -8.42 1.24 -5.50
CA LEU A 37 -8.10 2.45 -6.27
C LEU A 37 -7.15 3.40 -5.54
N CYS A 38 -6.75 3.10 -4.30
CA CYS A 38 -5.85 3.96 -3.54
C CYS A 38 -4.51 4.10 -4.28
N PRO A 39 -4.07 5.35 -4.57
CA PRO A 39 -2.81 5.55 -5.26
C PRO A 39 -1.66 5.13 -4.34
N SER A 40 -0.87 4.17 -4.79
CA SER A 40 0.37 3.78 -4.13
C SER A 40 1.56 4.42 -4.84
N ARG A 41 2.52 4.93 -4.08
CA ARG A 41 3.79 5.40 -4.66
C ARG A 41 4.63 4.17 -4.92
N GLY A 42 4.38 3.49 -6.03
CA GLY A 42 4.99 2.21 -6.35
C GLY A 42 6.50 2.21 -6.07
N ARG A 43 6.94 1.48 -5.03
CA ARG A 43 8.25 0.85 -5.11
C ARG A 43 8.05 -0.23 -6.15
N LYS A 44 8.71 -0.09 -7.30
CA LYS A 44 8.77 -1.12 -8.34
C LYS A 44 9.37 -2.39 -7.71
N ARG A 45 8.55 -3.18 -7.01
CA ARG A 45 8.91 -4.52 -6.58
C ARG A 45 8.68 -5.36 -7.82
N PHE A 46 9.72 -5.43 -8.65
CA PHE A 46 9.79 -6.47 -9.66
C PHE A 46 9.74 -7.80 -8.90
N VAL A 47 8.56 -8.36 -8.78
CA VAL A 47 8.41 -9.78 -8.50
C VAL A 47 8.56 -10.42 -9.86
N SER A 48 9.73 -11.03 -10.11
CA SER A 48 9.84 -11.97 -11.22
C SER A 48 8.79 -13.05 -10.98
N GLU A 49 8.06 -13.46 -12.02
CA GLU A 49 6.97 -14.46 -11.96
C GLU A 49 7.39 -15.84 -11.38
N GLY A 50 8.65 -16.03 -10.96
CA GLY A 50 9.23 -17.29 -10.51
C GLY A 50 9.50 -17.44 -9.00
N ASP A 51 9.26 -16.45 -8.13
CA ASP A 51 9.51 -16.62 -6.69
C ASP A 51 8.21 -16.86 -5.92
N GLY A 52 7.69 -18.08 -6.04
CA GLY A 52 6.59 -18.61 -5.24
C GLY A 52 7.02 -18.80 -3.79
N GLY A 53 7.19 -17.68 -3.09
CA GLY A 53 7.73 -17.52 -1.75
C GLY A 53 7.59 -18.75 -0.86
N ARG A 54 8.64 -19.56 -0.79
CA ARG A 54 8.79 -20.54 0.28
C ARG A 54 9.33 -19.80 1.49
N PHE A 55 8.49 -19.66 2.52
CA PHE A 55 8.93 -19.23 3.83
C PHE A 55 10.06 -20.15 4.32
N LYS A 56 11.21 -19.55 4.65
CA LYS A 56 12.33 -20.27 5.25
C LYS A 56 11.93 -20.62 6.68
N LEU A 57 11.62 -21.88 6.93
CA LEU A 57 11.47 -22.39 8.29
C LEU A 57 12.83 -22.33 8.96
N GLU A 58 12.88 -21.61 10.07
CA GLU A 58 14.05 -21.44 10.92
C GLU A 58 14.35 -22.78 11.59
N SER A 59 15.48 -23.40 11.24
CA SER A 59 16.00 -24.58 11.93
C SER A 59 17.01 -24.13 12.97
N TYR A 60 16.76 -24.54 14.21
CA TYR A 60 17.53 -24.31 15.45
C TYR A 60 19.03 -24.63 15.32
#